data_AF-A0A929NXN0-F1
#
_entry.id   AF-A0A929NXN0-F1
#
_cell.length_a   1.000
_cell.length_b   1.000
_cell.length_c   1.000
_cell.angle_alpha   90.00
_cell.angle_beta   90.00
_cell.angle_gamma   90.00
#
_symmetry.space_group_name_H-M   'P 1'
#
loop_
_entity.id
_entity.type
_entity.pdbx_description
1 polymer ?
#
loop_
_entity_poly.entity_id
_entity_poly.type
_entity_poly.pdbx_seq_one_letter_code
_entity_poly.pdbx_strand_id
1 'polypeptide(L)'
;MKNLVIVESPAKAKTIEKYLGKDFKVLASFGHVRDLLPKNGAVDTDNNFEMKYQIIEKNAKYVDAITKAMRTAKTLYLATDPDREGEAISWHLYEILKEKQTLKNKSVHRVAFHEITKTAVKEAIDNPRSLSMDLVNAQQARRALDYLVGFNLSPVLWKKIRRGLSAGRVQSPALRL
;
A
#
# COMPACT_ATOMS: atom_id res chain seq x y z
N MET A 1 16.22 15.46 11.46
CA MET A 1 15.96 14.02 11.27
C MET A 1 16.53 13.61 9.92
N LYS A 2 17.37 12.57 9.86
CA LYS A 2 18.06 12.20 8.61
C LYS A 2 17.21 11.25 7.77
N ASN A 3 16.64 10.22 8.40
CA ASN A 3 15.96 9.11 7.73
C ASN A 3 14.54 8.90 8.26
N LEU A 4 13.56 8.73 7.37
CA LEU A 4 12.21 8.26 7.69
C LEU A 4 12.03 6.84 7.18
N VAL A 5 11.55 5.94 8.03
CA VAL A 5 11.16 4.58 7.68
C VAL A 5 9.65 4.45 7.83
N ILE A 6 8.98 3.92 6.80
CA ILE A 6 7.55 3.62 6.85
C ILE A 6 7.36 2.11 6.84
N VAL A 7 6.61 1.60 7.82
CA VAL A 7 6.22 0.19 7.92
C VAL A 7 4.71 0.07 7.87
N GLU A 8 4.18 -1.14 7.69
CA GLU A 8 2.74 -1.33 7.63
C GLU A 8 2.05 -1.23 9.00
N SER A 9 2.65 -1.83 10.05
CA SER A 9 2.01 -1.99 11.35
C SER A 9 2.74 -1.27 12.50
N PRO A 10 2.02 -0.79 13.54
CA PRO A 10 2.62 -0.08 14.68
C PRO A 10 3.55 -0.95 15.51
N ALA A 11 3.28 -2.26 15.58
CA ALA A 11 4.13 -3.21 16.31
C ALA A 11 5.52 -3.27 15.69
N LYS A 12 5.61 -3.35 14.35
CA LYS A 12 6.88 -3.32 13.61
C LYS A 12 7.61 -1.99 13.82
N ALA A 13 6.87 -0.88 13.83
CA ALA A 13 7.46 0.46 13.96
C ALA A 13 8.28 0.61 15.25
N LYS A 14 7.71 0.21 16.39
CA LYS A 14 8.39 0.31 17.70
C LYS A 14 9.64 -0.56 17.76
N THR A 15 9.60 -1.77 17.22
CA THR A 15 10.73 -2.70 17.24
C THR A 15 11.86 -2.22 16.33
N ILE A 16 11.53 -1.79 15.11
CA ILE A 16 12.52 -1.32 14.12
C ILE A 16 13.16 0.00 14.57
N GLU A 17 12.41 0.92 15.18
CA GLU A 17 12.96 2.19 15.70
C GLU A 17 14.02 1.93 16.79
N LYS A 18 13.82 0.92 17.64
CA LYS A 18 14.82 0.49 18.64
C LYS A 18 16.09 -0.08 18.00
N TYR A 19 15.99 -0.79 16.87
CA TYR A 19 17.14 -1.39 16.19
C TYR A 19 17.98 -0.38 15.42
N LEU A 20 17.34 0.61 14.81
CA LEU A 20 17.97 1.63 13.97
C LEU A 20 18.52 2.83 14.75
N GLY A 21 17.92 3.16 15.90
CA GLY A 21 18.41 4.22 16.78
C GLY A 21 17.99 5.63 16.35
N LYS A 22 18.65 6.64 16.94
CA LYS A 22 18.19 8.05 16.95
C LYS A 22 18.19 8.75 15.59
N ASP A 23 18.91 8.24 14.60
CA ASP A 23 18.99 8.83 13.26
C ASP A 23 17.77 8.52 12.39
N PHE A 24 16.95 7.55 12.81
CA PHE A 24 15.78 7.06 12.11
C PHE A 24 14.52 7.40 12.90
N LYS A 25 13.51 7.88 12.18
CA LYS A 25 12.13 7.91 12.66
C LYS A 25 11.36 6.82 11.95
N VAL A 26 10.60 6.02 12.70
CA VAL A 26 9.77 4.97 12.12
C VAL A 26 8.29 5.31 12.32
N LEU A 27 7.52 5.30 11.23
CA LEU A 27 6.07 5.52 11.23
C LEU A 27 5.35 4.32 10.62
N ALA A 28 4.11 4.09 11.04
CA ALA A 28 3.25 3.05 10.49
C ALA A 28 2.20 3.65 9.56
N SER A 29 1.92 2.99 8.43
CA SER A 29 0.84 3.36 7.51
C SER A 29 -0.55 2.86 7.96
N PHE A 30 -0.57 1.86 8.84
CA PHE A 30 -1.78 1.13 9.25
C PHE A 30 -2.47 0.44 8.07
N GLY A 31 -1.68 -0.33 7.31
CA GLY A 31 -2.12 -1.03 6.10
C GLY A 31 -2.16 -0.13 4.87
N HIS A 32 -3.11 -0.41 3.99
CA HIS A 32 -3.41 0.38 2.80
C HIS A 32 -3.79 1.83 3.13
N VAL A 33 -3.24 2.78 2.37
CA VAL A 33 -3.51 4.23 2.54
C VAL A 33 -4.46 4.79 1.49
N ARG A 34 -4.63 4.06 0.38
CA ARG A 34 -5.54 4.35 -0.71
C ARG A 34 -6.38 3.12 -1.02
N ASP A 35 -7.55 3.35 -1.56
CA ASP A 35 -8.39 2.31 -2.15
C ASP A 35 -9.08 2.84 -3.41
N LEU A 36 -9.61 1.94 -4.24
CA LEU A 36 -10.44 2.29 -5.39
C LEU A 36 -11.64 3.13 -4.96
N LEU A 37 -12.05 4.08 -5.81
CA LEU A 37 -13.27 4.85 -5.59
C LEU A 37 -14.47 3.89 -5.40
N PRO A 38 -15.31 4.07 -4.37
CA PRO A 38 -16.43 3.16 -4.09
C PRO A 38 -17.66 3.48 -4.96
N LYS A 39 -17.45 3.72 -6.26
CA LYS A 39 -18.49 4.06 -7.26
C LYS A 39 -18.13 3.45 -8.60
N ASN A 40 -19.08 3.43 -9.54
CA ASN A 40 -18.84 2.99 -10.92
C ASN A 40 -17.67 3.75 -11.55
N GLY A 41 -16.90 3.05 -12.39
CA GLY A 41 -15.81 3.65 -13.16
C GLY A 41 -14.53 3.90 -12.37
N ALA A 42 -14.35 3.20 -11.24
CA ALA A 42 -13.06 3.21 -10.52
C ALA A 42 -11.97 2.44 -11.26
N VAL A 43 -12.36 1.52 -12.15
CA VAL A 43 -11.49 0.86 -13.13
C VAL A 43 -12.03 1.20 -14.51
N ASP A 44 -11.23 1.93 -15.30
CA ASP A 44 -11.59 2.39 -16.63
C ASP A 44 -11.16 1.39 -17.70
N THR A 45 -12.08 0.53 -18.15
CA THR A 45 -11.78 -0.53 -19.12
C THR A 45 -11.47 -0.01 -20.51
N ASP A 46 -11.88 1.22 -20.83
CA ASP A 46 -11.69 1.83 -22.14
C ASP A 46 -10.33 2.54 -22.22
N ASN A 47 -9.78 2.96 -21.07
CA ASN A 47 -8.47 3.60 -20.96
C ASN A 47 -7.42 2.71 -20.26
N ASN A 48 -7.10 1.56 -20.87
CA ASN A 48 -6.06 0.63 -20.39
C ASN A 48 -6.17 0.25 -18.90
N PHE A 49 -7.40 0.04 -18.41
CA PHE A 49 -7.69 -0.32 -17.02
C PHE A 49 -7.20 0.72 -16.00
N GLU A 50 -7.17 2.01 -16.36
CA GLU A 50 -6.77 3.08 -15.44
C GLU A 50 -7.59 3.03 -14.15
N MET A 51 -6.90 3.01 -13.00
CA MET A 51 -7.51 2.89 -11.69
C MET A 51 -7.55 4.22 -10.97
N LYS A 52 -8.74 4.58 -10.49
CA LYS A 52 -8.98 5.80 -9.73
C LYS A 52 -9.01 5.48 -8.23
N TYR A 53 -8.02 6.00 -7.53
CA TYR A 53 -7.84 5.79 -6.09
C TYR A 53 -8.25 7.02 -5.27
N GLN A 54 -8.74 6.80 -4.06
CA GLN A 54 -8.92 7.82 -3.02
C GLN A 54 -8.20 7.41 -1.75
N ILE A 55 -7.80 8.40 -0.94
CA ILE A 55 -7.27 8.14 0.40
C ILE A 55 -8.38 7.52 1.26
N ILE A 56 -8.02 6.49 2.03
CA ILE A 56 -8.95 5.92 3.00
C ILE A 56 -9.05 6.88 4.19
N GLU A 57 -10.23 7.44 4.43
CA GLU A 57 -10.47 8.51 5.41
C GLU A 57 -9.91 8.17 6.81
N LYS A 58 -10.12 6.95 7.30
CA LYS A 58 -9.60 6.49 8.60
C LYS A 58 -8.07 6.55 8.72
N ASN A 59 -7.37 6.47 7.58
CA ASN A 59 -5.91 6.46 7.48
C ASN A 59 -5.32 7.82 7.04
N ALA A 60 -6.16 8.82 6.73
CA ALA A 60 -5.72 10.15 6.29
C ALA A 60 -4.77 10.81 7.31
N LYS A 61 -5.09 10.71 8.60
CA LYS A 61 -4.23 11.23 9.69
C LYS A 61 -2.81 10.64 9.70
N TYR A 62 -2.65 9.37 9.29
CA TYR A 62 -1.33 8.72 9.21
C TYR A 62 -0.57 9.19 7.99
N VAL A 63 -1.27 9.34 6.85
CA VAL A 63 -0.70 9.93 5.63
C VAL A 63 -0.19 11.36 5.90
N ASP A 64 -0.94 12.15 6.66
CA ASP A 64 -0.54 13.52 7.00
C ASP A 64 0.67 13.53 7.96
N ALA A 65 0.70 12.63 8.95
CA ALA A 65 1.86 12.46 9.82
C ALA A 65 3.12 12.06 9.03
N ILE A 66 2.99 11.12 8.10
CA ILE A 66 4.07 10.68 7.20
C ILE A 66 4.53 11.84 6.31
N THR A 67 3.58 12.57 5.70
CA THR A 67 3.87 13.73 4.85
C THR A 67 4.65 14.80 5.64
N LYS A 68 4.20 15.11 6.86
CA LYS A 68 4.85 16.08 7.75
C LYS A 68 6.26 15.63 8.12
N ALA A 69 6.44 14.36 8.46
CA ALA A 69 7.75 13.79 8.76
C ALA A 69 8.66 13.79 7.53
N MET A 70 8.13 13.51 6.34
CA MET A 70 8.92 13.56 5.12
C MET A 70 9.41 14.95 4.81
N ARG A 71 8.69 16.03 5.13
CA ARG A 71 9.18 17.41 4.89
C ARG A 71 10.54 17.67 5.55
N THR A 72 10.78 17.10 6.74
CA THR A 72 12.04 17.28 7.49
C THR A 72 13.07 16.18 7.26
N ALA A 73 12.66 15.01 6.76
CA ALA A 73 13.56 13.90 6.42
C ALA A 73 14.34 14.18 5.12
N LYS A 74 15.56 13.63 5.00
CA LYS A 74 16.35 13.63 3.75
C LYS A 74 16.13 12.37 2.93
N THR A 75 15.95 11.23 3.59
CA THR A 75 15.82 9.92 2.96
C THR A 75 14.55 9.22 3.44
N LEU A 76 13.85 8.58 2.50
CA LEU A 76 12.68 7.74 2.74
C LEU A 76 13.03 6.27 2.53
N TYR A 77 12.72 5.43 3.52
CA TYR A 77 12.77 3.97 3.44
C TYR A 77 11.36 3.41 3.53
N LEU A 78 10.94 2.68 2.51
CA LEU A 78 9.68 1.97 2.43
C LEU A 78 9.92 0.51 2.86
N ALA A 79 9.48 0.15 4.06
CA ALA A 79 9.78 -1.11 4.75
C ALA A 79 8.49 -1.91 5.05
N THR A 80 7.61 -2.00 4.05
CA THR A 80 6.44 -2.89 4.08
C THR A 80 6.83 -4.34 3.81
N ASP A 81 5.90 -5.26 3.99
CA ASP A 81 6.18 -6.68 3.84
C ASP A 81 6.67 -7.07 2.44
N PRO A 82 7.51 -8.09 2.32
CA PRO A 82 8.16 -8.47 1.06
C PRO A 82 7.23 -9.30 0.16
N ASP A 83 5.97 -8.87 0.03
CA ASP A 83 4.97 -9.46 -0.85
C ASP A 83 4.34 -8.40 -1.76
N ARG A 84 3.40 -8.81 -2.61
CA ARG A 84 2.72 -7.91 -3.54
C ARG A 84 1.85 -6.85 -2.85
N GLU A 85 1.28 -7.16 -1.68
CA GLU A 85 0.42 -6.22 -0.94
C GLU A 85 1.28 -5.13 -0.32
N GLY A 86 2.38 -5.52 0.33
CA GLY A 86 3.38 -4.61 0.85
C GLY A 86 3.98 -3.75 -0.26
N GLU A 87 4.27 -4.31 -1.44
CA GLU A 87 4.78 -3.53 -2.57
C GLU A 87 3.76 -2.47 -3.03
N ALA A 88 2.48 -2.83 -3.15
CA ALA A 88 1.42 -1.89 -3.51
C ALA A 88 1.23 -0.78 -2.47
N ILE A 89 1.30 -1.09 -1.17
CA ILE A 89 1.25 -0.08 -0.09
C ILE A 89 2.42 0.90 -0.23
N SER A 90 3.63 0.38 -0.46
CA SER A 90 4.83 1.19 -0.67
C SER A 90 4.70 2.09 -1.91
N TRP A 91 4.17 1.56 -3.01
CA TRP A 91 3.91 2.33 -4.23
C TRP A 91 2.87 3.44 -4.00
N HIS A 92 1.76 3.14 -3.32
CA HIS A 92 0.76 4.15 -2.98
C HIS A 92 1.31 5.28 -2.11
N LEU A 93 2.13 4.95 -1.11
CA LEU A 93 2.81 5.96 -0.29
C LEU A 93 3.75 6.83 -1.12
N TYR A 94 4.52 6.22 -2.01
CA TYR A 94 5.41 6.94 -2.92
C TYR A 94 4.62 7.94 -3.79
N GLU A 95 3.55 7.50 -4.44
CA GLU A 95 2.72 8.36 -5.31
C GLU A 95 2.06 9.50 -4.51
N ILE A 96 1.52 9.23 -3.31
CA ILE A 96 0.98 10.28 -2.44
C ILE A 96 2.04 11.34 -2.11
N LEU A 97 3.23 10.90 -1.72
CA LEU A 97 4.29 11.81 -1.28
C LEU A 97 4.86 12.62 -2.46
N LYS A 98 4.85 12.03 -3.66
CA LYS A 98 5.18 12.68 -4.93
C LYS A 98 4.15 13.74 -5.30
N GLU A 99 2.86 13.41 -5.26
CA GLU A 99 1.76 14.36 -5.50
C GLU A 99 1.78 15.53 -4.51
N LYS A 100 2.08 15.25 -3.23
CA LYS A 100 2.25 16.29 -2.19
C LYS A 100 3.59 17.04 -2.28
N GLN A 101 4.40 16.80 -3.32
CA GLN A 101 5.68 17.45 -3.60
C GLN A 101 6.71 17.33 -2.45
N THR A 102 6.62 16.28 -1.64
CA THR A 102 7.50 16.09 -0.48
C THR A 102 8.75 15.27 -0.77
N LEU A 103 8.85 14.67 -1.95
CA LEU A 103 9.98 13.84 -2.39
C LEU A 103 11.04 14.58 -3.22
N LYS A 104 10.84 15.87 -3.54
CA LYS A 104 11.78 16.63 -4.37
C LYS A 104 13.17 16.65 -3.73
N ASN A 105 14.18 16.23 -4.48
CA ASN A 105 15.59 16.12 -4.05
C ASN A 105 15.82 15.20 -2.84
N LYS A 106 14.99 14.15 -2.69
CA LYS A 106 15.12 13.16 -1.60
C LYS A 106 15.35 11.77 -2.16
N SER A 107 16.18 11.00 -1.46
CA SER A 107 16.40 9.60 -1.81
C SER A 107 15.24 8.75 -1.30
N VAL A 108 14.76 7.84 -2.14
CA VAL A 108 13.71 6.87 -1.80
C VAL A 108 14.24 5.47 -2.03
N HIS A 109 14.07 4.62 -1.02
CA HIS A 109 14.58 3.26 -0.99
C HIS A 109 13.48 2.29 -0.58
N ARG A 110 13.43 1.12 -1.23
CA ARG A 110 12.58 -0.01 -0.83
C ARG A 110 13.43 -1.00 -0.05
N VAL A 111 13.01 -1.32 1.17
CA VAL A 111 13.72 -2.21 2.10
C VAL A 111 12.84 -3.41 2.37
N ALA A 112 13.33 -4.61 2.11
CA ALA A 112 12.61 -5.86 2.31
C ALA A 112 13.40 -6.76 3.26
N PHE A 113 12.72 -7.32 4.26
CA PHE A 113 13.29 -8.32 5.16
C PHE A 113 12.20 -9.36 5.46
N HIS A 114 12.62 -10.62 5.60
CA HIS A 114 11.70 -11.73 5.89
C HIS A 114 11.55 -12.00 7.39
N GLU A 115 12.43 -11.42 8.21
CA GLU A 115 12.41 -11.53 9.66
C GLU A 115 12.74 -10.19 10.32
N ILE A 116 12.25 -10.01 11.56
CA ILE A 116 12.41 -8.77 12.32
C ILE A 116 13.50 -8.95 13.36
N THR A 117 14.71 -9.26 12.91
CA THR A 117 15.92 -9.32 13.75
C THR A 117 16.72 -8.04 13.57
N LYS A 118 17.52 -7.66 14.59
CA LYS A 118 18.36 -6.45 14.52
C LYS A 118 19.34 -6.51 13.34
N THR A 119 19.86 -7.70 13.03
CA THR A 119 20.80 -7.92 11.93
C THR A 119 20.10 -7.77 10.58
N ALA A 120 19.00 -8.50 10.35
CA ALA A 120 18.28 -8.46 9.07
C ALA A 120 17.76 -7.05 8.75
N VAL A 121 17.24 -6.32 9.75
CA VAL A 121 16.75 -4.96 9.55
C VAL A 121 17.86 -3.99 9.16
N LYS A 122 19.06 -4.13 9.73
CA LYS A 122 20.20 -3.27 9.38
C LYS A 122 20.74 -3.60 8.00
N GLU A 123 20.95 -4.88 7.72
CA GLU A 123 21.43 -5.35 6.42
C GLU A 123 20.49 -4.93 5.27
N ALA A 124 19.18 -4.98 5.50
CA ALA A 124 18.19 -4.56 4.51
C ALA A 124 18.17 -3.02 4.29
N ILE A 125 18.51 -2.23 5.31
CA ILE A 125 18.67 -0.77 5.18
C ILE A 125 19.95 -0.43 4.41
N ASP A 126 21.02 -1.20 4.63
CA ASP A 126 22.31 -1.01 3.96
C ASP A 126 22.27 -1.48 2.50
N ASN A 127 21.38 -2.43 2.15
CA ASN A 127 21.20 -2.95 0.80
C ASN A 127 19.77 -2.73 0.27
N PRO A 128 19.35 -1.46 0.06
CA PRO A 128 18.02 -1.17 -0.44
C PRO A 128 17.88 -1.52 -1.93
N ARG A 129 16.65 -1.81 -2.35
CA ARG A 129 16.29 -1.97 -3.76
C ARG A 129 15.33 -0.87 -4.24
N SER A 130 15.01 -0.89 -5.52
CA SER A 130 13.90 -0.12 -6.09
C SER A 130 12.56 -0.83 -5.86
N LEU A 131 11.45 -0.09 -6.03
CA LEU A 131 10.13 -0.69 -6.11
C LEU A 131 10.06 -1.63 -7.33
N SER A 132 9.41 -2.78 -7.15
CA SER A 132 9.14 -3.75 -8.20
C SER A 132 7.78 -3.43 -8.81
N MET A 133 7.79 -2.88 -10.02
CA MET A 133 6.55 -2.59 -10.73
C MET A 133 5.81 -3.88 -11.12
N ASP A 134 6.49 -5.01 -11.28
CA ASP A 134 5.84 -6.30 -11.54
C ASP A 134 4.94 -6.74 -10.38
N LEU A 135 5.43 -6.61 -9.13
CA LEU A 135 4.65 -6.91 -7.93
C LEU A 135 3.49 -5.93 -7.75
N VAL A 136 3.72 -4.65 -7.99
CA VAL A 136 2.67 -3.61 -7.96
C VAL A 136 1.60 -3.93 -8.99
N ASN A 137 1.98 -4.16 -10.24
CA ASN A 137 1.07 -4.46 -11.35
C ASN A 137 0.31 -5.77 -11.09
N ALA A 138 0.94 -6.79 -10.49
CA ALA A 138 0.26 -8.02 -10.10
C ALA A 138 -0.82 -7.80 -9.02
N GLN A 139 -0.54 -6.94 -8.04
CA GLN A 139 -1.53 -6.56 -7.02
C GLN A 139 -2.68 -5.75 -7.63
N GLN A 140 -2.33 -4.78 -8.47
CA GLN A 140 -3.27 -3.91 -9.18
C GLN A 140 -4.20 -4.70 -10.13
N ALA A 141 -3.65 -5.63 -10.92
CA ALA A 141 -4.43 -6.50 -11.78
C ALA A 141 -5.43 -7.34 -10.99
N ARG A 142 -5.00 -7.92 -9.86
CA ARG A 142 -5.90 -8.64 -8.95
C ARG A 142 -7.00 -7.72 -8.42
N ARG A 143 -6.65 -6.50 -8.00
CA ARG A 143 -7.60 -5.52 -7.46
C ARG A 143 -8.65 -5.11 -8.50
N ALA A 144 -8.21 -4.82 -9.73
CA ALA A 144 -9.08 -4.48 -10.85
C ALA A 144 -10.03 -5.64 -11.19
N LEU A 145 -9.51 -6.87 -11.26
CA LEU A 145 -10.30 -8.06 -11.54
C LEU A 145 -11.38 -8.30 -10.47
N ASP A 146 -11.01 -8.21 -9.20
CA ASP A 146 -11.96 -8.39 -8.08
C ASP A 146 -13.03 -7.29 -8.09
N TYR A 147 -12.66 -6.04 -8.40
CA TYR A 147 -13.61 -4.94 -8.58
C TYR A 147 -14.58 -5.19 -9.73
N LEU A 148 -14.09 -5.54 -10.93
CA LEU A 148 -14.92 -5.75 -12.12
C LEU A 148 -15.91 -6.90 -11.92
N VAL A 149 -15.48 -8.01 -11.29
CA VAL A 149 -16.37 -9.13 -10.96
C VAL A 149 -17.45 -8.69 -9.96
N GLY A 150 -17.05 -8.08 -8.85
CA GLY A 150 -17.98 -7.67 -7.80
C GLY A 150 -18.99 -6.64 -8.31
N PHE A 151 -18.50 -5.60 -8.99
CA PHE A 151 -19.31 -4.48 -9.43
C PHE A 151 -20.30 -4.87 -10.55
N ASN A 152 -19.87 -5.70 -11.51
CA ASN A 152 -20.71 -6.07 -12.64
C ASN A 152 -21.70 -7.21 -12.30
N LEU A 153 -21.32 -8.16 -11.45
CA LEU A 153 -22.17 -9.34 -11.16
C LEU A 153 -23.09 -9.15 -9.96
N SER A 154 -22.74 -8.34 -8.95
CA SER A 154 -23.61 -8.15 -7.77
C SER A 154 -25.02 -7.63 -8.13
N PRO A 155 -25.18 -6.67 -9.07
CA PRO A 155 -26.51 -6.22 -9.51
C PRO A 155 -27.35 -7.34 -10.14
N VAL A 156 -26.72 -8.32 -10.79
CA VAL A 156 -27.42 -9.49 -11.34
C VAL A 156 -27.95 -10.38 -10.21
N LEU A 157 -27.12 -10.64 -9.18
CA LEU A 157 -27.53 -11.40 -8.00
C LEU A 157 -28.69 -10.72 -7.26
N TRP A 158 -28.70 -9.39 -7.19
CA TRP A 158 -29.80 -8.65 -6.56
C TRP A 158 -31.12 -8.79 -7.30
N LYS A 159 -31.07 -8.79 -8.64
CA LYS A 159 -32.26 -8.97 -9.49
C LYS A 159 -32.78 -10.40 -9.50
N LYS A 160 -31.89 -11.39 -9.37
CA LYS A 160 -32.21 -12.81 -9.58
C LYS A 160 -32.36 -13.63 -8.30
N ILE A 161 -31.77 -13.20 -7.19
CA ILE A 161 -31.73 -13.96 -5.94
C ILE A 161 -32.22 -13.11 -4.76
N ARG A 162 -31.39 -12.18 -4.28
CA ARG A 162 -31.70 -11.32 -3.11
C ARG A 162 -30.84 -10.07 -3.12
N ARG A 163 -31.45 -8.92 -2.80
CA ARG A 163 -30.71 -7.65 -2.58
C ARG A 163 -29.70 -7.81 -1.46
N GLY A 164 -28.52 -7.20 -1.64
CA GLY A 164 -27.43 -7.20 -0.65
C GLY A 164 -26.44 -8.37 -0.79
N LEU A 165 -26.66 -9.30 -1.72
CA LEU A 165 -25.65 -10.32 -2.04
C LEU A 165 -24.45 -9.71 -2.79
N SER A 166 -23.25 -10.18 -2.52
CA SER A 166 -22.05 -9.78 -3.25
C SER A 166 -21.54 -10.94 -4.10
N ALA A 167 -21.12 -10.62 -5.33
CA ALA A 167 -20.37 -11.55 -6.16
C ALA A 167 -18.89 -11.45 -5.80
N GLY A 168 -18.23 -12.60 -5.66
CA GLY A 168 -16.80 -12.67 -5.31
C GLY A 168 -16.10 -13.71 -6.14
N ARG A 169 -15.08 -13.30 -6.91
CA ARG A 169 -14.34 -14.20 -7.81
C ARG A 169 -13.80 -15.45 -7.11
N VAL A 170 -13.33 -15.31 -5.87
CA VAL A 170 -12.79 -16.43 -5.06
C VAL A 170 -13.88 -17.04 -4.16
N GLN A 171 -14.80 -16.24 -3.64
CA GLN A 171 -15.84 -16.70 -2.72
C GLN A 171 -16.87 -17.60 -3.42
N SER A 172 -17.26 -17.29 -4.67
CA SER A 172 -18.27 -18.05 -5.39
C SER A 172 -17.82 -19.49 -5.72
N PRO A 173 -16.58 -19.74 -6.20
CA PRO A 173 -16.07 -21.11 -6.33
C PRO A 173 -15.94 -21.84 -4.98
N ALA A 174 -15.50 -21.16 -3.93
CA ALA A 174 -15.34 -21.78 -2.61
C ALA A 174 -16.69 -22.21 -2.00
N LEU A 175 -17.76 -21.44 -2.22
CA LEU A 175 -19.11 -21.79 -1.78
C LEU A 175 -19.73 -22.96 -2.57
N ARG A 176 -19.26 -23.19 -3.81
CA ARG A 176 -19.75 -24.27 -4.67
C ARG A 176 -19.21 -25.65 -4.26
N LEU A 177 -17.97 -25.68 -3.77
CA LEU A 177 -17.29 -26.90 -3.32
C LEU A 177 -17.89 -27.40 -2.01
#